data_AF-A0A3N5JIQ1-F1
#
_entry.id   AF-A0A3N5JIQ1-F1
#
_cell.length_a   1.000
_cell.length_b   1.000
_cell.length_c   1.000
_cell.angle_alpha   90.00
_cell.angle_beta   90.00
_cell.angle_gamma   90.00
#
_symmetry.space_group_name_H-M   'P 1'
#
loop_
_entity.id
_entity.type
_entity.pdbx_description
1 polymer ?
#
loop_
_entity_poly.entity_id
_entity_poly.type
_entity_poly.pdbx_seq_one_letter_code
_entity_poly.pdbx_strand_id
1 'polypeptide(L)' 'MASIRCVDLCKTYRQGDAIIKALDHVTLEIDAGGFVCLSGPSGSGKTTLLNM' A
#
# COMPACT_ATOMS: atom_id res chain seq x y z
N MET A 1 -10.92 1.94 -18.02
CA MET A 1 -11.49 1.49 -16.73
C MET A 1 -10.32 0.97 -15.91
N ALA A 2 -10.15 1.44 -14.68
CA ALA A 2 -9.06 0.99 -13.80
C ALA A 2 -9.22 -0.50 -13.49
N SER A 3 -8.13 -1.27 -13.57
CA SER A 3 -8.13 -2.69 -13.17
C SER A 3 -7.94 -2.87 -11.66
N ILE A 4 -7.23 -1.93 -11.03
CA ILE A 4 -6.96 -1.93 -9.59
C ILE A 4 -7.23 -0.53 -9.06
N ARG A 5 -7.97 -0.44 -7.95
CA ARG A 5 -8.29 0.83 -7.27
C ARG A 5 -8.23 0.64 -5.77
N CYS A 6 -7.39 1.41 -5.10
CA CYS A 6 -7.35 1.53 -3.64
C CYS A 6 -7.77 2.96 -3.28
N VAL A 7 -8.70 3.09 -2.32
CA VAL A 7 -9.16 4.39 -1.84
C VAL A 7 -8.99 4.42 -0.34
N ASP A 8 -8.27 5.42 0.14
CA ASP A 8 -8.06 5.69 1.56
C ASP A 8 -7.56 4.48 2.38
N LEU A 9 -6.69 3.67 1.76
CA LEU A 9 -6.28 2.39 2.31
C LEU A 9 -5.36 2.58 3.52
N CYS A 10 -5.79 2.08 4.66
CA CYS A 10 -5.04 2.07 5.90
C CYS A 10 -4.70 0.65 6.32
N LYS A 11 -3.48 0.43 6.82
CA LYS A 11 -3.07 -0.83 7.43
C LYS A 11 -2.12 -0.54 8.57
N THR A 12 -2.50 -1.02 9.75
CA THR A 12 -1.68 -0.89 10.96
C THR A 12 -1.35 -2.28 11.49
N TYR A 13 -0.10 -2.48 11.87
CA TYR A 13 0.37 -3.67 12.58
C TYR A 13 0.72 -3.29 14.02
N ARG A 14 0.49 -4.23 14.94
CA ARG A 14 0.98 -4.13 16.30
C ARG A 14 2.20 -5.04 16.43
N GLN A 15 3.31 -4.49 16.90
CA GLN A 15 4.55 -5.24 17.15
C GLN A 15 4.99 -4.96 18.58
N GLY A 16 4.65 -5.87 19.49
CA GLY A 16 4.75 -5.62 20.93
C GLY A 16 3.87 -4.42 21.32
N ASP A 17 4.47 -3.43 21.99
CA ASP A 17 3.79 -2.18 22.37
C ASP A 17 3.79 -1.13 21.26
N ALA A 18 4.54 -1.34 20.17
CA ALA A 18 4.61 -0.40 19.07
C ALA A 18 3.43 -0.58 18.10
N ILE A 19 2.92 0.55 17.61
CA ILE A 19 1.92 0.62 16.55
C ILE A 19 2.62 1.11 15.28
N ILE A 20 2.65 0.25 14.25
CA ILE A 20 3.26 0.57 12.96
C ILE A 20 2.14 0.80 11.94
N LYS A 21 2.01 2.04 11.48
CA LYS A 21 1.18 2.37 10.32
C LYS A 21 1.93 1.98 9.04
N ALA A 22 1.67 0.79 8.54
CA ALA A 22 2.30 0.31 7.31
C ALA A 22 1.68 0.94 6.05
N LEU A 23 0.39 1.28 6.09
CA LEU A 23 -0.28 2.14 5.11
C LEU A 23 -1.10 3.19 5.86
N ASP A 24 -0.99 4.45 5.45
CA ASP A 24 -1.70 5.58 6.06
C ASP A 24 -2.40 6.36 4.93
N HIS A 25 -3.72 6.17 4.81
CA HIS A 25 -4.58 6.85 3.83
C HIS A 25 -4.09 6.78 2.37
N VAL A 26 -3.64 5.59 1.93
CA VAL A 26 -3.08 5.40 0.57
C VAL A 26 -4.20 5.29 -0.47
N THR A 27 -4.18 6.18 -1.46
CA THR A 27 -5.09 6.14 -2.62
C THR A 27 -4.29 5.97 -3.91
N LEU A 28 -4.63 4.96 -4.72
CA LEU A 28 -3.99 4.71 -6.01
C LEU A 28 -4.96 4.05 -6.99
N GLU A 29 -4.75 4.32 -8.28
CA GLU A 29 -5.47 3.70 -9.37
C GLU A 29 -4.46 3.20 -10.41
N ILE A 30 -4.66 1.97 -10.89
CA ILE A 30 -3.85 1.38 -11.95
C ILE A 30 -4.79 0.98 -13.08
N ASP A 31 -4.50 1.49 -14.26
CA ASP A 31 -5.24 1.17 -15.47
C ASP A 31 -4.99 -0.26 -15.95
N ALA A 32 -6.00 -0.83 -16.59
CA ALA A 32 -5.88 -2.14 -17.23
C ALA A 32 -4.75 -2.14 -18.28
N GLY A 33 -3.88 -3.14 -18.21
CA GLY A 33 -2.70 -3.24 -19.09
C GLY A 33 -1.54 -2.32 -18.69
N GLY A 34 -1.66 -1.55 -17.61
CA GLY A 34 -0.58 -0.73 -17.07
C GLY A 34 0.54 -1.56 -16.44
N PHE A 35 1.77 -1.08 -16.57
CA PHE A 35 2.93 -1.59 -15.85
C PHE A 35 3.44 -0.51 -14.90
N VAL A 36 3.44 -0.80 -13.60
CA VAL A 36 3.77 0.17 -12.54
C VAL A 36 4.88 -0.39 -11.67
N CYS A 37 5.86 0.45 -11.33
CA CYS A 37 6.92 0.12 -10.38
C CYS A 37 6.62 0.76 -9.02
N LEU A 38 6.61 -0.06 -7.97
CA LEU A 38 6.51 0.41 -6.59
C LEU A 38 7.90 0.51 -5.97
N SER A 39 8.41 1.74 -5.83
CA SER A 39 9.75 2.02 -5.30
C SER A 39 9.69 2.78 -3.97
N GLY A 40 10.72 2.61 -3.14
CA GLY A 40 10.87 3.32 -1.86
C GLY A 40 11.79 2.60 -0.88
N PRO A 41 12.22 3.27 0.20
CA PRO A 41 13.12 2.69 1.22
C PRO A 41 12.57 1.41 1.87
N SER A 42 13.43 0.60 2.48
CA SER A 42 12.98 -0.54 3.27
C SER A 42 12.01 -0.08 4.38
N GLY A 43 10.93 -0.84 4.61
CA GLY A 43 9.91 -0.50 5.61
C GLY A 43 8.82 0.49 5.16
N SER A 44 8.88 1.03 3.94
CA SER A 44 7.92 2.04 3.45
C SER A 44 6.51 1.52 3.11
N GLY A 45 6.14 0.29 3.51
CA GLY A 45 4.81 -0.27 3.26
C GLY A 45 4.58 -0.96 1.91
N LYS A 46 5.61 -1.10 1.05
CA LYS A 46 5.46 -1.69 -0.30
C LYS A 46 4.90 -3.11 -0.30
N THR A 47 5.54 -4.00 0.46
CA THR A 47 5.10 -5.40 0.59
C THR A 47 3.74 -5.48 1.29
N THR A 48 3.44 -4.54 2.20
CA THR A 48 2.11 -4.44 2.80
C THR A 48 1.07 -4.11 1.73
N LEU A 49 1.31 -3.10 0.90
CA LEU A 49 0.39 -2.70 -0.19
C LEU A 49 0.12 -3.83 -1.19
N LEU A 50 1.15 -4.61 -1.55
CA LEU A 50 1.02 -5.74 -2.48
C LEU A 50 0.30 -6.97 -1.89
N ASN A 51 0.18 -7.05 -0.56
CA ASN A 51 -0.44 -8.18 0.14
C ASN A 51 -1.85 -7.87 0.68
N MET A 52 -2.41 -6.71 0.36
CA MET A 52 -3.79 -6.35 0.72
C MET A 52 -4.78 -6.98 -0.24
#